data_AF-A0A089NRT0-F1
#
_entry.id   AF-A0A089NRT0-F1
#
_cell.length_a   1.000
_cell.length_b   1.000
_cell.length_c   1.000
_cell.angle_alpha   90.00
_cell.angle_beta   90.00
_cell.angle_gamma   90.00
#
_symmetry.space_group_name_H-M   'P 1'
#
loop_
_entity.id
_entity.type
_entity.pdbx_description
1 polymer ?
#
loop_
_entity_poly.entity_id
_entity_poly.type
_entity_poly.pdbx_seq_one_letter_code
_entity_poly.pdbx_strand_id
1 'polypeptide(L)'
;MQDRTRPEGADQTAPVGRARRSRLGLFLPYILLALVVAGWSAGWLWMRERAAAEIDGWIAREASAGRTWTCADRSLGGYPFRLELRCSAVTLDRADGRFRLGPSTAVAQIYQPRLVVFESAGPFHVEQGALTGDASWSALQGSFHGAADGFTRASLVVDNPDVTVKGAEPGPIAVAGRHLELHARPSPGRFDSDGAVDLSLRLNQAAVPQLDALTGTRDPVDLALDASLTQATVLRTGTVARELERWRQAGGNLDLTALSLAKGAQRVQAKGTLALDAAHRPAGQIDLRAAGVDVLVGSIVGQRFGSDRGALVGQLVGGLLGLAQRPNPDAPADATPLKALPPLRLVDGKVVFSGFPIPNVFVPALY
;
A
#
# COMPACT_ATOMS: atom_id res chain seq x y z
N MET A 1 -72.56 -20.62 -95.63
CA MET A 1 -72.05 -19.35 -95.10
C MET A 1 -71.52 -19.64 -93.71
N GLN A 2 -70.30 -20.16 -93.54
CA GLN A 2 -69.03 -19.46 -93.74
C GLN A 2 -69.02 -18.13 -92.99
N ASP A 3 -68.52 -18.14 -91.76
CA ASP A 3 -67.51 -17.16 -91.44
C ASP A 3 -66.39 -17.77 -90.59
N ARG A 4 -65.18 -17.59 -91.10
CA ARG A 4 -63.91 -17.89 -90.46
C ARG A 4 -63.67 -16.79 -89.45
N THR A 5 -63.04 -17.11 -88.31
CA THR A 5 -61.75 -16.47 -87.96
C THR A 5 -61.25 -17.02 -86.63
N ARG A 6 -60.20 -17.83 -86.73
CA ARG A 6 -59.16 -17.94 -85.70
C ARG A 6 -58.00 -17.08 -86.18
N PRO A 7 -57.37 -16.30 -85.30
CA PRO A 7 -55.94 -16.05 -85.41
C PRO A 7 -55.21 -16.75 -84.25
N GLU A 8 -54.17 -17.49 -84.61
CA GLU A 8 -53.00 -17.74 -83.77
C GLU A 8 -52.36 -16.41 -83.37
N GLY A 9 -51.83 -16.35 -82.15
CA GLY A 9 -50.91 -15.29 -81.77
C GLY A 9 -50.87 -15.03 -80.28
N ALA A 10 -49.88 -15.64 -79.63
CA ALA A 10 -48.96 -15.04 -78.66
C ALA A 10 -48.81 -15.91 -77.41
N ASP A 11 -47.73 -16.67 -77.44
CA ASP A 11 -47.01 -17.14 -76.28
C ASP A 11 -46.70 -15.92 -75.38
N GLN A 12 -47.51 -15.71 -74.34
CA GLN A 12 -47.27 -14.65 -73.35
C GLN A 12 -46.85 -15.32 -72.05
N THR A 13 -45.54 -15.52 -71.93
CA THR A 13 -44.81 -15.68 -70.68
C THR A 13 -45.23 -14.59 -69.69
N ALA A 14 -46.11 -14.92 -68.76
CA ALA A 14 -46.43 -14.06 -67.63
C ALA A 14 -45.23 -14.05 -66.65
N PRO A 15 -44.92 -12.89 -66.05
CA PRO A 15 -43.57 -12.56 -65.62
C PRO A 15 -43.16 -13.40 -64.41
N VAL A 16 -41.93 -13.91 -64.42
CA VAL A 16 -41.22 -14.28 -63.19
C VAL A 16 -41.28 -13.05 -62.31
N GLY A 17 -42.13 -13.08 -61.28
CA GLY A 17 -42.21 -12.03 -60.29
C GLY A 17 -40.80 -11.84 -59.76
N ARG A 18 -40.14 -10.74 -60.17
CA ARG A 18 -38.90 -10.29 -59.56
C ARG A 18 -39.29 -10.00 -58.12
N ALA A 19 -39.10 -11.00 -57.25
CA ALA A 19 -39.15 -10.78 -55.82
C ALA A 19 -38.26 -9.58 -55.58
N ARG A 20 -38.86 -8.44 -55.22
CA ARG A 20 -38.12 -7.23 -54.84
C ARG A 20 -37.23 -7.69 -53.70
N ARG A 21 -35.97 -8.04 -53.98
CA ARG A 21 -34.99 -8.38 -52.96
C ARG A 21 -34.96 -7.18 -52.05
N SER A 22 -35.55 -7.35 -50.87
CA SER A 22 -35.79 -6.23 -49.99
C SER A 22 -34.43 -5.63 -49.67
N ARG A 23 -34.29 -4.33 -49.90
CA ARG A 23 -33.08 -3.58 -49.52
C ARG A 23 -32.90 -3.57 -47.98
N LEU A 24 -33.89 -4.11 -47.24
CA LEU A 24 -33.85 -4.33 -45.80
C LEU A 24 -32.67 -5.21 -45.38
N GLY A 25 -32.26 -6.20 -46.19
CA GLY A 25 -31.08 -7.02 -45.89
C GLY A 25 -29.77 -6.22 -45.82
N LEU A 26 -29.70 -5.06 -46.50
CA LEU A 26 -28.54 -4.17 -46.46
C LEU A 26 -28.51 -3.32 -45.18
N PHE A 27 -29.68 -2.93 -44.67
CA PHE A 27 -29.81 -2.12 -43.45
C PHE A 27 -29.85 -2.96 -42.17
N LEU A 28 -30.21 -4.25 -42.27
CA LEU A 28 -30.26 -5.19 -41.15
C LEU A 28 -28.99 -5.17 -40.27
N PRO A 29 -27.75 -5.23 -40.80
CA PRO A 29 -26.55 -5.15 -39.96
C PRO A 29 -26.42 -3.83 -39.21
N TYR A 30 -26.82 -2.71 -39.81
CA TYR A 30 -26.78 -1.39 -39.16
C TYR A 30 -27.84 -1.25 -38.07
N ILE A 31 -29.05 -1.79 -38.31
CA ILE A 31 -30.11 -1.83 -37.30
C ILE A 31 -29.68 -2.71 -36.13
N LEU A 32 -29.12 -3.90 -36.40
CA LEU A 32 -28.60 -4.79 -35.35
C LEU A 32 -27.48 -4.10 -34.56
N LEU A 33 -26.52 -3.45 -35.23
CA LEU A 33 -25.47 -2.69 -34.56
C LEU A 33 -26.05 -1.57 -33.69
N ALA A 34 -27.03 -0.81 -34.21
CA ALA A 34 -27.69 0.25 -33.46
C ALA A 34 -28.41 -0.30 -32.21
N LEU A 35 -29.08 -1.46 -32.32
CA LEU A 35 -29.70 -2.14 -31.18
C LEU A 35 -28.67 -2.60 -30.15
N VAL A 36 -27.52 -3.12 -30.58
CA VAL A 36 -26.43 -3.51 -29.67
C VAL A 36 -25.86 -2.29 -28.95
N VAL A 37 -25.61 -1.18 -29.66
CA VAL A 37 -25.11 0.07 -29.06
C VAL A 37 -26.14 0.66 -28.08
N ALA A 38 -27.42 0.67 -28.44
CA ALA A 38 -28.50 1.14 -27.57
C ALA A 38 -28.63 0.26 -26.32
N GLY A 39 -28.63 -1.06 -26.49
CA GLY A 39 -28.67 -2.02 -25.39
C GLY A 39 -27.46 -1.89 -24.46
N TRP A 40 -26.25 -1.74 -25.02
CA TRP A 40 -25.04 -1.51 -24.25
C TRP A 40 -25.08 -0.17 -23.49
N SER A 41 -25.54 0.90 -24.14
CA SER A 41 -25.67 2.22 -23.51
C SER A 41 -26.65 2.18 -22.35
N ALA A 42 -27.80 1.53 -22.51
CA ALA A 42 -28.77 1.33 -21.44
C ALA A 42 -28.19 0.48 -20.29
N GLY A 43 -27.52 -0.63 -20.61
CA GLY A 43 -26.87 -1.49 -19.63
C GLY A 43 -25.75 -0.75 -18.86
N TRP A 44 -24.97 0.08 -19.54
CA TRP A 44 -23.92 0.89 -18.92
C TRP A 44 -24.48 1.94 -17.96
N LEU A 45 -25.55 2.65 -18.34
CA LEU A 45 -26.23 3.60 -17.46
C LEU A 45 -26.79 2.91 -16.21
N TRP A 46 -27.39 1.73 -16.37
CA TRP A 46 -27.86 0.91 -15.24
C TRP A 46 -26.70 0.50 -14.31
N MET A 47 -25.56 0.03 -14.86
CA MET A 47 -24.38 -0.31 -14.06
C MET A 47 -23.83 0.91 -13.30
N ARG A 48 -23.81 2.08 -13.94
CA ARG A 48 -23.38 3.34 -13.30
C ARG A 48 -24.27 3.70 -12.11
N GLU A 49 -25.58 3.62 -12.26
CA GLU A 49 -26.54 3.89 -11.17
C GLU A 49 -26.41 2.86 -10.04
N ARG A 50 -26.26 1.58 -10.39
CA ARG A 50 -26.04 0.50 -9.43
C ARG A 50 -24.76 0.72 -8.62
N ALA A 51 -23.68 1.16 -9.27
CA ALA A 51 -22.42 1.49 -8.62
C ALA A 51 -22.55 2.71 -7.70
N ALA A 52 -23.24 3.77 -8.13
CA ALA A 52 -23.51 4.94 -7.30
C ALA A 52 -24.25 4.55 -6.00
N ALA A 53 -25.29 3.71 -6.11
CA ALA A 53 -26.05 3.23 -4.96
C ALA A 53 -25.21 2.37 -4.00
N GLU A 54 -24.31 1.52 -4.50
CA GLU A 54 -23.38 0.77 -3.64
C GLU A 54 -22.40 1.67 -2.89
N ILE A 55 -21.88 2.69 -3.58
CA ILE A 55 -20.98 3.68 -2.96
C ILE A 55 -21.72 4.43 -1.87
N ASP A 56 -22.94 4.91 -2.13
CA ASP A 56 -23.76 5.61 -1.14
C ASP A 56 -24.09 4.72 0.06
N GLY A 57 -24.46 3.46 -0.19
CA GLY A 57 -24.69 2.47 0.86
C GLY A 57 -23.44 2.18 1.69
N TRP A 58 -22.26 2.11 1.06
CA TRP A 58 -20.98 1.95 1.76
C TRP A 58 -20.63 3.17 2.61
N ILE A 59 -20.77 4.39 2.08
CA ILE A 59 -20.55 5.64 2.82
C ILE A 59 -21.49 5.71 4.04
N ALA A 60 -22.77 5.34 3.88
CA ALA A 60 -23.73 5.32 4.98
C ALA A 60 -23.35 4.31 6.08
N ARG A 61 -22.87 3.11 5.70
CA ARG A 61 -22.35 2.11 6.65
C ARG A 61 -21.13 2.64 7.40
N GLU A 62 -20.20 3.30 6.72
CA GLU A 62 -19.04 3.90 7.36
C GLU A 62 -19.44 5.03 8.33
N ALA A 63 -20.41 5.87 7.95
CA ALA A 63 -20.94 6.92 8.80
C ALA A 63 -21.56 6.36 10.08
N SER A 64 -22.33 5.27 9.98
CA SER A 64 -22.88 4.56 11.16
C SER A 64 -21.81 3.99 12.08
N ALA A 65 -20.61 3.75 11.56
CA ALA A 65 -19.45 3.28 12.30
C ALA A 65 -18.51 4.43 12.74
N GLY A 66 -18.97 5.69 12.68
CA GLY A 66 -18.26 6.88 13.15
C GLY A 66 -17.22 7.43 12.17
N ARG A 67 -17.36 7.13 10.87
CA ARG A 67 -16.42 7.56 9.81
C ARG A 67 -17.17 8.19 8.65
N THR A 68 -17.04 9.50 8.50
CA THR A 68 -17.73 10.23 7.43
C THR A 68 -16.78 10.40 6.26
N TRP A 69 -17.06 9.69 5.17
CA TRP A 69 -16.34 9.83 3.90
C TRP A 69 -17.06 10.81 2.99
N THR A 70 -16.34 11.77 2.43
CA THR A 70 -16.87 12.71 1.43
C THR A 70 -16.02 12.67 0.17
N CYS A 71 -16.68 12.48 -0.98
CA CYS A 71 -16.08 12.62 -2.30
C CYS A 71 -16.62 13.94 -2.91
N ALA A 72 -15.79 14.98 -2.87
CA ALA A 72 -16.16 16.30 -3.40
C ALA A 72 -16.28 16.26 -4.93
N ASP A 73 -17.27 16.96 -5.48
CA ASP A 73 -17.57 17.01 -6.92
C ASP A 73 -17.63 15.61 -7.58
N ARG A 74 -18.24 14.66 -6.86
CA ARG A 74 -18.33 13.26 -7.28
C ARG A 74 -18.91 13.13 -8.69
N SER A 75 -18.16 12.49 -9.57
CA SER A 75 -18.66 12.08 -10.89
C SER A 75 -18.36 10.60 -11.15
N LEU A 76 -19.34 9.90 -11.75
CA LEU A 76 -19.19 8.54 -12.25
C LEU A 76 -19.30 8.55 -13.78
N GLY A 77 -18.22 8.15 -14.46
CA GLY A 77 -18.08 8.09 -15.91
C GLY A 77 -17.42 6.79 -16.37
N GLY A 78 -16.78 6.81 -17.55
CA GLY A 78 -16.02 5.67 -18.08
C GLY A 78 -16.65 4.91 -19.25
N TYR A 79 -17.72 5.42 -19.85
CA TYR A 79 -18.32 4.79 -21.03
C TYR A 79 -17.27 4.57 -22.15
N PRO A 80 -17.26 3.42 -22.85
CA PRO A 80 -18.22 2.30 -22.73
C PRO A 80 -17.79 1.19 -21.79
N PHE A 81 -16.51 1.04 -21.48
CA PHE A 81 -15.96 -0.24 -21.00
C PHE A 81 -15.43 -0.19 -19.56
N ARG A 82 -15.51 0.96 -18.90
CA ARG A 82 -15.06 1.15 -17.52
C ARG A 82 -16.09 1.91 -16.69
N LEU A 83 -15.96 1.80 -15.38
CA LEU A 83 -16.58 2.67 -14.40
C LEU A 83 -15.47 3.48 -13.75
N GLU A 84 -15.61 4.79 -13.81
CA GLU A 84 -14.59 5.74 -13.35
C GLU A 84 -15.23 6.71 -12.36
N LEU A 85 -14.82 6.62 -11.09
CA LEU A 85 -15.21 7.50 -10.01
C LEU A 85 -14.14 8.60 -9.87
N ARG A 86 -14.52 9.86 -10.05
CA ARG A 86 -13.64 11.01 -9.79
C ARG A 86 -14.16 11.84 -8.63
N CYS A 87 -13.25 12.30 -7.79
CA CYS A 87 -13.47 13.26 -6.73
C CYS A 87 -12.46 14.41 -6.90
N SER A 88 -12.87 15.67 -6.73
CA SER A 88 -11.95 16.81 -6.66
C SER A 88 -11.14 16.81 -5.36
N ALA A 89 -11.68 16.18 -4.31
CA ALA A 89 -11.00 15.83 -3.08
C ALA A 89 -11.74 14.69 -2.37
N VAL A 90 -11.01 13.88 -1.61
CA VAL A 90 -11.59 12.87 -0.72
C VAL A 90 -11.29 13.28 0.72
N THR A 91 -12.33 13.40 1.55
CA THR A 91 -12.16 13.66 2.98
C THR A 91 -12.68 12.51 3.81
N LEU A 92 -12.01 12.25 4.92
CA LEU A 92 -12.41 11.29 5.94
C LEU A 92 -12.38 12.00 7.30
N ASP A 93 -13.55 12.13 7.90
CA ASP A 93 -13.74 12.62 9.26
C ASP A 93 -13.98 11.45 10.20
N ARG A 94 -13.20 11.36 11.29
CA ARG A 94 -13.31 10.34 12.33
C ARG A 94 -13.17 10.98 13.71
N ALA A 95 -13.47 10.20 14.75
CA ALA A 95 -13.34 10.66 16.14
C ALA A 95 -11.91 11.08 16.53
N ASP A 96 -10.89 10.50 15.89
CA ASP A 96 -9.48 10.74 16.19
C ASP A 96 -8.84 11.79 15.27
N GLY A 97 -9.47 12.18 14.17
CA GLY A 97 -8.87 13.13 13.25
C GLY A 97 -9.58 13.30 11.92
N ARG A 98 -9.05 14.22 11.11
CA ARG A 98 -9.50 14.55 9.76
C ARG A 98 -8.39 14.28 8.76
N PHE A 99 -8.75 13.62 7.67
CA PHE A 99 -7.86 13.31 6.56
C PHE A 99 -8.44 13.94 5.30
N ARG A 100 -7.59 14.60 4.51
CA ARG A 100 -7.97 15.21 3.24
C ARG A 100 -6.94 14.80 2.19
N LEU A 101 -7.42 14.15 1.15
CA LEU A 101 -6.67 13.78 -0.03
C LEU A 101 -7.11 14.67 -1.19
N GLY A 102 -6.17 15.07 -2.04
CA GLY A 102 -6.41 15.85 -3.26
C GLY A 102 -7.27 15.12 -4.30
N PRO A 103 -7.26 15.60 -5.56
CA PRO A 103 -8.03 14.98 -6.63
C PRO A 103 -7.71 13.48 -6.76
N SER A 104 -8.74 12.65 -6.75
CA SER A 104 -8.60 11.20 -6.80
C SER A 104 -9.51 10.58 -7.85
N THR A 105 -9.01 9.54 -8.52
CA THR A 105 -9.74 8.78 -9.53
C THR A 105 -9.64 7.30 -9.20
N ALA A 106 -10.78 6.60 -9.18
CA ALA A 106 -10.83 5.15 -9.07
C ALA A 106 -11.48 4.55 -10.32
N VAL A 107 -10.86 3.54 -10.92
CA VAL A 107 -11.29 2.91 -12.17
C VAL A 107 -11.47 1.42 -11.95
N ALA A 108 -12.62 0.89 -12.39
CA ALA A 108 -12.87 -0.54 -12.50
C ALA A 108 -13.32 -0.87 -13.93
N GLN A 109 -12.75 -1.93 -14.52
CA GLN A 109 -13.15 -2.37 -15.86
C GLN A 109 -14.43 -3.21 -15.77
N ILE A 110 -15.36 -3.04 -16.70
CA ILE A 110 -16.64 -3.79 -16.68
C ILE A 110 -16.40 -5.29 -16.85
N TYR A 111 -15.39 -5.67 -17.63
CA TYR A 111 -14.98 -7.06 -17.85
C TYR A 111 -14.05 -7.62 -16.75
N GLN A 112 -13.58 -6.78 -15.82
CA GLN A 112 -12.77 -7.16 -14.66
C GLN A 112 -13.16 -6.31 -13.42
N PRO A 113 -14.41 -6.44 -12.92
CA PRO A 113 -14.94 -5.54 -11.89
C PRO A 113 -14.27 -5.69 -10.52
N ARG A 114 -13.53 -6.80 -10.32
CA ARG A 114 -12.79 -7.08 -9.08
C ARG A 114 -11.41 -6.40 -9.04
N LEU A 115 -10.95 -5.82 -10.15
CA LEU A 115 -9.74 -5.01 -10.20
C LEU A 115 -10.12 -3.54 -10.16
N VAL A 116 -9.75 -2.87 -9.07
CA VAL A 116 -9.87 -1.42 -8.93
C VAL A 116 -8.47 -0.81 -8.95
N VAL A 117 -8.25 0.13 -9.86
CA VAL A 117 -7.05 0.97 -9.90
C VAL A 117 -7.41 2.33 -9.34
N PHE A 118 -6.59 2.85 -8.46
CA PHE A 118 -6.76 4.13 -7.80
C PHE A 118 -5.58 5.04 -8.13
N GLU A 119 -5.84 6.29 -8.48
CA GLU A 119 -4.83 7.30 -8.67
C GLU A 119 -5.19 8.53 -7.87
N SER A 120 -4.20 9.20 -7.29
CA SER A 120 -4.43 10.47 -6.61
C SER A 120 -3.33 11.47 -6.87
N ALA A 121 -3.72 12.71 -7.06
CA ALA A 121 -2.80 13.85 -6.97
C ALA A 121 -2.72 14.33 -5.52
N GLY A 122 -1.55 14.83 -5.13
CA GLY A 122 -1.38 15.55 -3.87
C GLY A 122 -2.11 16.91 -3.89
N PRO A 123 -2.20 17.59 -2.73
CA PRO A 123 -1.62 17.19 -1.46
C PRO A 123 -2.51 16.22 -0.68
N PHE A 124 -1.91 15.55 0.30
CA PHE A 124 -2.60 14.90 1.41
C PHE A 124 -2.32 15.67 2.70
N HIS A 125 -3.36 15.89 3.47
CA HIS A 125 -3.32 16.61 4.73
C HIS A 125 -4.03 15.79 5.80
N VAL A 126 -3.42 15.69 6.98
CA VAL A 126 -3.97 14.95 8.12
C VAL A 126 -3.84 15.77 9.40
N GLU A 127 -4.91 15.78 10.18
CA GLU A 127 -4.95 16.34 11.53
C GLU A 127 -5.43 15.24 12.47
N GLN A 128 -4.60 14.87 13.44
CA GLN A 128 -4.92 13.82 14.42
C GLN A 128 -4.41 14.25 15.80
N GLY A 129 -5.33 14.68 16.67
CA GLY A 129 -4.97 15.24 17.97
C GLY A 129 -4.04 16.45 17.83
N ALA A 130 -2.83 16.37 18.39
CA ALA A 130 -1.81 17.40 18.28
C ALA A 130 -0.89 17.26 17.03
N LEU A 131 -1.05 16.18 16.26
CA LEU A 131 -0.24 15.90 15.08
C LEU A 131 -0.89 16.48 13.84
N THR A 132 -0.12 17.23 13.05
CA THR A 132 -0.52 17.72 11.73
C THR A 132 0.48 17.24 10.71
N GLY A 133 0.01 16.52 9.68
CA GLY A 133 0.85 15.99 8.62
C GLY A 133 0.47 16.55 7.26
N ASP A 134 1.47 16.89 6.46
CA ASP A 134 1.33 17.26 5.06
C ASP A 134 2.17 16.28 4.23
N ALA A 135 1.59 15.74 3.17
CA ALA A 135 2.29 14.89 2.22
C ALA A 135 1.99 15.30 0.77
N SER A 136 3.01 15.17 -0.08
CA SER A 136 2.92 15.38 -1.51
C SER A 136 3.75 14.35 -2.26
N TRP A 137 3.47 14.21 -3.55
CA TRP A 137 4.13 13.25 -4.44
C TRP A 137 3.93 13.69 -5.88
N SER A 138 4.73 13.16 -6.80
CA SER A 138 4.54 13.41 -8.25
C SER A 138 3.50 12.48 -8.87
N ALA A 139 3.44 11.23 -8.41
CA ALA A 139 2.46 10.25 -8.84
C ALA A 139 2.15 9.28 -7.69
N LEU A 140 0.87 8.92 -7.54
CA LEU A 140 0.42 7.88 -6.61
C LEU A 140 -0.56 6.99 -7.35
N GLN A 141 -0.26 5.70 -7.40
CA GLN A 141 -1.09 4.67 -8.02
C GLN A 141 -1.28 3.51 -7.04
N GLY A 142 -2.52 3.08 -6.87
CA GLY A 142 -2.90 1.92 -6.11
C GLY A 142 -3.64 0.92 -6.98
N SER A 143 -3.56 -0.36 -6.66
CA SER A 143 -4.41 -1.39 -7.25
C SER A 143 -4.90 -2.36 -6.18
N PHE A 144 -6.13 -2.80 -6.33
CA PHE A 144 -6.76 -3.76 -5.45
C PHE A 144 -7.49 -4.82 -6.27
N HIS A 145 -7.13 -6.08 -6.05
CA HIS A 145 -7.73 -7.24 -6.70
C HIS A 145 -8.59 -7.99 -5.68
N GLY A 146 -9.91 -7.82 -5.72
CA GLY A 146 -10.85 -8.51 -4.85
C GLY A 146 -11.05 -10.00 -5.21
N ALA A 147 -11.34 -10.82 -4.21
CA ALA A 147 -11.71 -12.24 -4.30
C ALA A 147 -13.10 -12.46 -3.66
N ALA A 148 -13.64 -13.68 -3.70
CA ALA A 148 -14.95 -13.96 -3.09
C ALA A 148 -14.89 -13.88 -1.55
N ASP A 149 -13.73 -14.17 -1.00
CA ASP A 149 -13.37 -14.37 0.40
C ASP A 149 -12.31 -13.35 0.87
N GLY A 150 -12.11 -12.27 0.14
CA GLY A 150 -11.15 -11.22 0.49
C GLY A 150 -10.54 -10.55 -0.72
N PHE A 151 -9.23 -10.68 -0.86
CA PHE A 151 -8.45 -10.07 -1.94
C PHE A 151 -7.31 -10.99 -2.35
N THR A 152 -6.75 -10.83 -3.54
CA THR A 152 -5.57 -11.59 -4.00
C THR A 152 -4.30 -10.74 -4.00
N ARG A 153 -4.45 -9.42 -4.19
CA ARG A 153 -3.35 -8.46 -4.19
C ARG A 153 -3.85 -7.06 -3.88
N ALA A 154 -3.11 -6.34 -3.05
CA ALA A 154 -3.17 -4.90 -2.92
C ALA A 154 -1.78 -4.34 -3.20
N SER A 155 -1.70 -3.21 -3.91
CA SER A 155 -0.43 -2.57 -4.22
C SER A 155 -0.59 -1.06 -4.22
N LEU A 156 0.43 -0.36 -3.79
CA LEU A 156 0.53 1.09 -3.75
C LEU A 156 1.95 1.47 -4.18
N VAL A 157 2.04 2.38 -5.14
CA VAL A 157 3.29 2.92 -5.66
C VAL A 157 3.20 4.43 -5.58
N VAL A 158 4.24 5.07 -5.03
CA VAL A 158 4.32 6.52 -4.84
C VAL A 158 5.68 7.00 -5.33
N ASP A 159 5.65 7.93 -6.29
CA ASP A 159 6.85 8.58 -6.81
C ASP A 159 7.10 9.92 -6.15
N ASN A 160 8.35 10.14 -5.77
CA ASN A 160 8.84 11.32 -5.09
C ASN A 160 8.00 11.73 -3.86
N PRO A 161 7.72 10.80 -2.91
CA PRO A 161 6.96 11.15 -1.72
C PRO A 161 7.74 12.16 -0.86
N ASP A 162 7.08 13.23 -0.44
CA ASP A 162 7.56 14.22 0.52
C ASP A 162 6.52 14.33 1.64
N VAL A 163 6.91 13.98 2.85
CA VAL A 163 6.04 13.90 4.03
C VAL A 163 6.64 14.73 5.15
N THR A 164 5.84 15.61 5.74
CA THR A 164 6.18 16.38 6.93
C THR A 164 5.11 16.16 8.00
N VAL A 165 5.53 15.92 9.24
CA VAL A 165 4.65 15.76 10.39
C VAL A 165 5.11 16.70 11.50
N LYS A 166 4.23 17.60 11.92
CA LYS A 166 4.42 18.56 13.00
C LYS A 166 3.72 18.06 14.26
N GLY A 167 4.18 18.52 15.42
CA GLY A 167 3.65 18.11 16.73
C GLY A 167 4.22 16.79 17.25
N ALA A 168 5.10 16.12 16.49
CA ALA A 168 5.85 14.96 16.97
C ALA A 168 6.98 15.42 17.91
N GLU A 169 7.23 14.66 18.98
CA GLU A 169 8.40 14.84 19.83
C GLU A 169 9.54 13.93 19.37
N PRO A 170 10.82 14.37 19.40
CA PRO A 170 11.34 15.64 19.95
C PRO A 170 11.29 16.83 18.96
N GLY A 171 10.73 16.65 17.77
CA GLY A 171 10.61 17.69 16.75
C GLY A 171 9.89 17.18 15.50
N PRO A 172 9.66 18.04 14.50
CA PRO A 172 8.95 17.65 13.29
C PRO A 172 9.67 16.50 12.57
N ILE A 173 8.87 15.56 12.05
CA ILE A 173 9.35 14.46 11.23
C ILE A 173 9.27 14.92 9.76
N ALA A 174 10.33 14.69 8.99
CA ALA A 174 10.40 15.04 7.58
C ALA A 174 11.06 13.89 6.83
N VAL A 175 10.37 13.37 5.82
CA VAL A 175 10.85 12.24 5.01
C VAL A 175 10.55 12.57 3.56
N ALA A 176 11.59 12.61 2.74
CA ALA A 176 11.45 12.69 1.29
C ALA A 176 12.12 11.46 0.66
N GLY A 177 11.53 10.85 -0.36
CA GLY A 177 12.12 9.69 -1.05
C GLY A 177 12.00 9.80 -2.56
N ARG A 178 12.65 8.90 -3.31
CA ARG A 178 12.44 8.81 -4.77
C ARG A 178 11.26 7.93 -5.13
N HIS A 179 11.11 6.80 -4.45
CA HIS A 179 10.15 5.79 -4.82
C HIS A 179 9.74 4.98 -3.60
N LEU A 180 8.44 4.76 -3.42
CA LEU A 180 7.87 3.94 -2.37
C LEU A 180 6.92 2.93 -3.01
N GLU A 181 7.14 1.65 -2.72
CA GLU A 181 6.23 0.56 -3.08
C GLU A 181 5.76 -0.15 -1.83
N LEU A 182 4.47 -0.46 -1.77
CA LEU A 182 3.86 -1.30 -0.77
C LEU A 182 2.97 -2.32 -1.45
N HIS A 183 3.19 -3.60 -1.15
CA HIS A 183 2.41 -4.71 -1.66
C HIS A 183 1.91 -5.56 -0.52
N ALA A 184 0.68 -6.04 -0.64
CA ALA A 184 0.09 -7.03 0.25
C ALA A 184 -0.58 -8.13 -0.56
N ARG A 185 -0.49 -9.36 -0.07
CA ARG A 185 -1.22 -10.51 -0.63
C ARG A 185 -1.54 -11.51 0.48
N PRO A 186 -2.65 -12.25 0.41
CA PRO A 186 -2.84 -13.40 1.28
C PRO A 186 -1.67 -14.38 1.16
N SER A 187 -1.23 -14.91 2.30
CA SER A 187 -0.16 -15.89 2.35
C SER A 187 -0.70 -17.25 1.86
N PRO A 188 -0.12 -17.83 0.79
CA PRO A 188 -0.61 -19.09 0.22
C PRO A 188 -0.65 -20.22 1.25
N GLY A 189 -1.80 -20.87 1.39
CA GLY A 189 -2.00 -21.99 2.32
C GLY A 189 -2.07 -21.62 3.80
N ARG A 190 -1.91 -20.34 4.17
CA ARG A 190 -2.04 -19.85 5.55
C ARG A 190 -3.22 -18.91 5.76
N PHE A 191 -3.66 -18.19 4.71
CA PHE A 191 -4.76 -17.23 4.84
C PHE A 191 -6.05 -17.84 5.43
N ASP A 192 -6.44 -19.04 5.00
CA ASP A 192 -7.64 -19.72 5.49
C ASP A 192 -7.48 -20.25 6.93
N SER A 193 -6.26 -20.57 7.35
CA SER A 193 -5.99 -21.16 8.67
C SER A 193 -5.79 -20.11 9.75
N ASP A 194 -4.94 -19.13 9.51
CA ASP A 194 -4.52 -18.14 10.51
C ASP A 194 -4.62 -16.69 10.00
N GLY A 195 -5.26 -16.45 8.85
CA GLY A 195 -5.44 -15.11 8.31
C GLY A 195 -4.14 -14.43 7.89
N ALA A 196 -3.08 -15.18 7.58
CA ALA A 196 -1.79 -14.60 7.23
C ALA A 196 -1.80 -13.81 5.91
N VAL A 197 -1.23 -12.61 5.94
CA VAL A 197 -1.02 -11.72 4.80
C VAL A 197 0.46 -11.39 4.68
N ASP A 198 1.06 -11.69 3.53
CA ASP A 198 2.43 -11.29 3.20
C ASP A 198 2.44 -9.81 2.80
N LEU A 199 3.40 -9.07 3.33
CA LEU A 199 3.64 -7.65 3.11
C LEU A 199 5.06 -7.46 2.54
N SER A 200 5.19 -6.63 1.51
CA SER A 200 6.47 -6.16 0.99
C SER A 200 6.44 -4.65 0.90
N LEU A 201 7.42 -3.98 1.49
CA LEU A 201 7.59 -2.53 1.42
C LEU A 201 9.02 -2.22 0.94
N ARG A 202 9.12 -1.34 -0.06
CA ARG A 202 10.37 -0.83 -0.60
C ARG A 202 10.34 0.68 -0.58
N LEU A 203 11.35 1.30 -0.01
CA LEU A 203 11.53 2.74 -0.02
C LEU A 203 12.95 3.04 -0.49
N ASN A 204 13.06 3.72 -1.61
CA ASN A 204 14.33 4.00 -2.26
C ASN A 204 14.72 5.46 -2.09
N GLN A 205 16.00 5.65 -1.76
CA GLN A 205 16.67 6.92 -1.69
C GLN A 205 15.96 7.96 -0.79
N ALA A 206 15.58 7.56 0.43
CA ALA A 206 14.90 8.42 1.38
C ALA A 206 15.86 9.34 2.16
N ALA A 207 15.66 10.64 2.04
CA ALA A 207 16.24 11.64 2.93
C ALA A 207 15.41 11.73 4.22
N VAL A 208 16.07 11.50 5.36
CA VAL A 208 15.46 11.55 6.69
C VAL A 208 16.38 12.34 7.62
N PRO A 209 16.19 13.68 7.73
CA PRO A 209 17.11 14.55 8.49
C PRO A 209 17.33 14.14 9.95
N GLN A 210 16.33 13.51 10.58
CA GLN A 210 16.42 12.97 11.93
C GLN A 210 17.46 11.84 12.02
N LEU A 211 17.54 11.01 10.98
CA LEU A 211 18.56 9.96 10.88
C LEU A 211 19.92 10.53 10.51
N ASP A 212 19.99 11.64 9.77
CA ASP A 212 21.27 12.29 9.44
C ASP A 212 22.01 12.74 10.70
N ALA A 213 21.28 13.34 11.65
CA ALA A 213 21.83 13.77 12.93
C ALA A 213 22.36 12.59 13.78
N LEU A 214 21.68 11.45 13.72
CA LEU A 214 22.07 10.23 14.46
C LEU A 214 23.27 9.54 13.81
N THR A 215 23.28 9.47 12.48
CA THR A 215 24.24 8.66 11.71
C THR A 215 25.49 9.43 11.28
N GLY A 216 25.43 10.77 11.32
CA GLY A 216 26.53 11.65 10.89
C GLY A 216 26.70 11.72 9.37
N THR A 217 25.77 11.16 8.59
CA THR A 217 25.79 11.21 7.12
C THR A 217 24.44 11.68 6.56
N ARG A 218 24.49 12.39 5.43
CA ARG A 218 23.31 12.80 4.65
C ARG A 218 23.01 11.87 3.48
N ASP A 219 23.72 10.75 3.39
CA ASP A 219 23.45 9.74 2.36
C ASP A 219 22.00 9.27 2.44
N PRO A 220 21.33 9.02 1.32
CA PRO A 220 19.93 8.61 1.36
C PRO A 220 19.78 7.18 1.90
N VAL A 221 18.57 6.87 2.40
CA VAL A 221 18.21 5.59 2.99
C VAL A 221 17.50 4.72 1.97
N ASP A 222 18.00 3.50 1.77
CA ASP A 222 17.24 2.44 1.11
C ASP A 222 16.71 1.48 2.17
N LEU A 223 15.39 1.23 2.15
CA LEU A 223 14.70 0.34 3.05
C LEU A 223 13.95 -0.73 2.25
N ALA A 224 14.14 -1.99 2.61
CA ALA A 224 13.36 -3.11 2.12
C ALA A 224 12.84 -3.94 3.30
N LEU A 225 11.55 -4.22 3.32
CA LEU A 225 10.85 -4.95 4.36
C LEU A 225 9.95 -6.01 3.73
N ASP A 226 10.19 -7.27 4.06
CA ASP A 226 9.32 -8.40 3.73
C ASP A 226 8.86 -9.06 5.05
N ALA A 227 7.55 -9.13 5.27
CA ALA A 227 6.97 -9.66 6.50
C ALA A 227 5.66 -10.43 6.25
N SER A 228 5.25 -11.28 7.18
CA SER A 228 3.95 -11.95 7.18
C SER A 228 3.18 -11.58 8.44
N LEU A 229 2.00 -10.99 8.27
CA LEU A 229 1.11 -10.59 9.36
C LEU A 229 0.02 -11.66 9.53
N THR A 230 0.05 -12.38 10.65
CA THR A 230 -1.01 -13.35 11.01
C THR A 230 -2.24 -12.64 11.56
N GLN A 231 -3.39 -13.31 11.57
CA GLN A 231 -4.67 -12.78 12.06
C GLN A 231 -5.08 -11.45 11.39
N ALA A 232 -4.64 -11.19 10.15
CA ALA A 232 -4.92 -9.93 9.48
C ALA A 232 -6.42 -9.77 9.14
N THR A 233 -7.19 -10.86 9.11
CA THR A 233 -8.62 -10.88 8.81
C THR A 233 -9.50 -10.23 9.89
N VAL A 234 -8.98 -10.05 11.12
CA VAL A 234 -9.69 -9.34 12.19
C VAL A 234 -9.63 -7.82 12.05
N LEU A 235 -8.66 -7.33 11.26
CA LEU A 235 -8.45 -5.91 11.01
C LEU A 235 -9.60 -5.37 10.14
N ARG A 236 -10.13 -4.22 10.54
CA ARG A 236 -11.14 -3.47 9.79
C ARG A 236 -10.71 -2.01 9.64
N THR A 237 -11.65 -1.10 9.41
CA THR A 237 -11.41 0.32 9.08
C THR A 237 -11.45 1.26 10.30
N GLY A 238 -11.25 0.76 11.52
CA GLY A 238 -11.26 1.58 12.73
C GLY A 238 -10.04 2.48 12.94
N THR A 239 -9.96 3.05 14.14
CA THR A 239 -8.75 3.76 14.58
C THR A 239 -7.60 2.77 14.73
N VAL A 240 -6.37 3.22 14.50
CA VAL A 240 -5.18 2.36 14.54
C VAL A 240 -5.06 1.63 15.87
N ALA A 241 -5.23 2.34 16.98
CA ALA A 241 -5.22 1.77 18.33
C ALA A 241 -6.22 0.61 18.50
N ARG A 242 -7.46 0.80 18.03
CA ARG A 242 -8.51 -0.23 18.15
C ARG A 242 -8.23 -1.46 17.30
N GLU A 243 -7.72 -1.27 16.09
CA GLU A 243 -7.42 -2.39 15.20
C GLU A 243 -6.18 -3.17 15.69
N LEU A 244 -5.15 -2.48 16.21
CA LEU A 244 -4.01 -3.13 16.85
C LEU A 244 -4.42 -3.91 18.10
N GLU A 245 -5.36 -3.39 18.90
CA GLU A 245 -5.87 -4.11 20.07
C GLU A 245 -6.65 -5.37 19.68
N ARG A 246 -7.50 -5.31 18.65
CA ARG A 246 -8.19 -6.51 18.13
C ARG A 246 -7.19 -7.55 17.62
N TRP A 247 -6.20 -7.11 16.87
CA TRP A 247 -5.16 -7.98 16.34
C TRP A 247 -4.36 -8.65 17.46
N ARG A 248 -4.00 -7.88 18.49
CA ARG A 248 -3.34 -8.41 19.68
C ARG A 248 -4.22 -9.42 20.42
N GLN A 249 -5.49 -9.12 20.65
CA GLN A 249 -6.44 -10.02 21.31
C GLN A 249 -6.66 -11.32 20.51
N ALA A 250 -6.53 -11.27 19.19
CA ALA A 250 -6.57 -12.44 18.32
C ALA A 250 -5.27 -13.27 18.34
N GLY A 251 -4.24 -12.85 19.09
CA GLY A 251 -2.93 -13.51 19.12
C GLY A 251 -2.10 -13.25 17.86
N GLY A 252 -2.30 -12.08 17.23
CA GLY A 252 -1.58 -11.69 16.03
C GLY A 252 -0.08 -11.53 16.24
N ASN A 253 0.67 -12.10 15.30
CA ASN A 253 2.13 -12.03 15.18
C ASN A 253 2.55 -11.48 13.81
N LEU A 254 3.63 -10.70 13.82
CA LEU A 254 4.35 -10.20 12.65
C LEU A 254 5.65 -11.00 12.49
N ASP A 255 5.68 -11.87 11.50
CA ASP A 255 6.87 -12.63 11.11
C ASP A 255 7.71 -11.79 10.15
N LEU A 256 8.79 -11.20 10.67
CA LEU A 256 9.75 -10.41 9.91
C LEU A 256 10.70 -11.32 9.15
N THR A 257 10.43 -11.53 7.87
CA THR A 257 11.21 -12.43 7.00
C THR A 257 12.54 -11.80 6.58
N ALA A 258 12.50 -10.51 6.25
CA ALA A 258 13.67 -9.70 5.97
C ALA A 258 13.37 -8.22 6.20
N LEU A 259 14.24 -7.55 6.95
CA LEU A 259 14.40 -6.11 6.92
C LEU A 259 15.82 -5.83 6.46
N SER A 260 15.98 -4.90 5.52
CA SER A 260 17.28 -4.38 5.09
C SER A 260 17.19 -2.86 5.08
N LEU A 261 18.13 -2.22 5.76
CA LEU A 261 18.31 -0.78 5.79
C LEU A 261 19.74 -0.47 5.34
N ALA A 262 19.91 0.43 4.39
CA ALA A 262 21.21 0.92 3.94
C ALA A 262 21.22 2.45 3.94
N LYS A 263 22.27 3.06 4.50
CA LYS A 263 22.50 4.51 4.50
C LYS A 263 24.01 4.77 4.41
N GLY A 264 24.49 5.13 3.22
CA GLY A 264 25.94 5.24 2.97
C GLY A 264 26.66 3.92 3.23
N ALA A 265 27.68 3.94 4.11
CA ALA A 265 28.43 2.76 4.51
C ALA A 265 27.72 1.89 5.57
N GLN A 266 26.64 2.39 6.17
CA GLN A 266 25.91 1.69 7.24
C GLN A 266 24.89 0.75 6.63
N ARG A 267 24.89 -0.51 7.09
CA ARG A 267 23.89 -1.51 6.71
C ARG A 267 23.39 -2.24 7.93
N VAL A 268 22.08 -2.44 7.98
CA VAL A 268 21.39 -3.21 9.01
C VAL A 268 20.45 -4.19 8.34
N GLN A 269 20.52 -5.45 8.74
CA GLN A 269 19.55 -6.46 8.40
C GLN A 269 18.92 -7.03 9.66
N ALA A 270 17.61 -7.29 9.61
CA ALA A 270 16.88 -7.88 10.72
C ALA A 270 15.94 -8.99 10.25
N LYS A 271 15.76 -10.00 11.10
CA LYS A 271 14.75 -11.06 10.96
C LYS A 271 14.20 -11.39 12.33
N GLY A 272 12.98 -11.90 12.43
CA GLY A 272 12.43 -12.28 13.72
C GLY A 272 10.92 -12.36 13.75
N THR A 273 10.36 -12.46 14.94
CA THR A 273 8.92 -12.47 15.15
C THR A 273 8.58 -11.48 16.25
N LEU A 274 7.58 -10.64 15.98
CA LEU A 274 7.09 -9.60 16.87
C LEU A 274 5.59 -9.77 17.12
N ALA A 275 5.17 -9.49 18.34
CA ALA A 275 3.79 -9.45 18.79
C ALA A 275 3.60 -8.20 19.67
N LEU A 276 2.41 -8.04 20.24
CA LEU A 276 2.13 -6.99 21.23
C LEU A 276 1.87 -7.61 22.62
N ASP A 277 2.54 -7.09 23.64
CA ASP A 277 2.33 -7.47 25.03
C ASP A 277 1.04 -6.87 25.62
N ALA A 278 0.69 -7.28 26.84
CA ALA A 278 -0.50 -6.79 27.54
C ALA A 278 -0.48 -5.29 27.87
N ALA A 279 0.68 -4.63 27.73
CA ALA A 279 0.86 -3.19 27.91
C ALA A 279 0.98 -2.44 26.56
N HIS A 280 0.55 -3.08 25.47
CA HIS A 280 0.56 -2.55 24.09
C HIS A 280 1.96 -2.23 23.54
N ARG A 281 2.99 -2.92 24.04
CA ARG A 281 4.37 -2.76 23.56
C ARG A 281 4.77 -3.91 22.64
N PRO A 282 5.66 -3.67 21.67
CA PRO A 282 6.29 -4.72 20.89
C PRO A 282 7.02 -5.72 21.80
N ALA A 283 6.76 -7.01 21.61
CA ALA A 283 7.41 -8.11 22.30
C ALA A 283 7.82 -9.19 21.30
N GLY A 284 8.96 -9.84 21.50
CA GLY A 284 9.46 -10.86 20.58
C GLY A 284 10.97 -10.93 20.49
N GLN A 285 11.47 -11.57 19.45
CA GLN A 285 12.90 -11.73 19.20
C GLN A 285 13.24 -11.25 17.79
N ILE A 286 14.31 -10.46 17.69
CA ILE A 286 14.88 -9.96 16.44
C ILE A 286 16.35 -10.36 16.39
N ASP A 287 16.73 -11.09 15.36
CA ASP A 287 18.10 -11.36 15.00
C ASP A 287 18.61 -10.23 14.10
N LEU A 288 19.68 -9.57 14.54
CA LEU A 288 20.26 -8.44 13.83
C LEU A 288 21.60 -8.80 13.20
N ARG A 289 21.85 -8.22 12.04
CA ARG A 289 23.17 -8.17 11.43
C ARG A 289 23.46 -6.74 11.01
N ALA A 290 24.67 -6.26 11.26
CA ALA A 290 25.01 -4.89 10.89
C ALA A 290 26.45 -4.79 10.37
N ALA A 291 26.70 -3.77 9.57
CA ALA A 291 28.03 -3.36 9.10
C ALA A 291 28.13 -1.82 9.14
N GLY A 292 29.31 -1.29 9.46
CA GLY A 292 29.55 0.16 9.48
C GLY A 292 28.87 0.91 10.63
N VAL A 293 28.27 0.21 11.59
CA VAL A 293 27.58 0.80 12.76
C VAL A 293 28.52 1.03 13.96
N ASP A 294 29.80 0.72 13.81
CA ASP A 294 30.81 0.85 14.87
C ASP A 294 30.92 2.28 15.39
N VAL A 295 30.81 3.25 14.47
CA VAL A 295 30.86 4.69 14.75
C VAL A 295 29.63 5.14 15.55
N LEU A 296 28.46 4.55 15.29
CA LEU A 296 27.21 4.81 16.03
C LEU A 296 27.28 4.29 17.47
N VAL A 297 27.82 3.08 17.67
CA VAL A 297 28.01 2.53 19.02
C VAL A 297 29.01 3.37 19.80
N GLY A 298 30.11 3.80 19.16
CA GLY A 298 31.11 4.69 19.76
C GLY A 298 30.56 6.06 20.16
N SER A 299 29.69 6.68 19.35
CA SER A 299 29.10 7.99 19.66
C SER A 299 28.10 7.92 20.81
N ILE A 300 27.25 6.88 20.87
CA ILE A 300 26.28 6.67 21.96
C ILE A 300 27.00 6.38 23.28
N VAL A 301 28.05 5.56 23.26
CA VAL A 301 28.86 5.24 24.46
C VAL A 301 29.70 6.44 24.90
N GLY A 302 30.30 7.17 23.95
CA GLY A 302 31.08 8.37 24.24
C GLY A 302 30.26 9.50 24.88
N GLN A 303 29.02 9.72 24.42
CA GLN A 303 28.13 10.71 25.03
C GLN A 303 27.65 10.33 26.43
N ARG A 304 27.61 9.03 26.76
CA ARG A 304 27.09 8.56 28.05
C ARG A 304 28.16 8.38 29.13
N PHE A 305 29.42 8.20 28.76
CA PHE A 305 30.50 7.88 29.72
C PHE A 305 31.67 8.87 29.75
N GLY A 306 31.65 9.92 28.92
CA GLY A 306 32.77 10.85 28.76
C GLY A 306 33.91 10.24 27.95
N SER A 307 34.64 11.08 27.21
CA SER A 307 35.68 10.69 26.24
C SER A 307 36.72 9.71 26.80
N ASP A 308 37.05 9.85 28.09
CA ASP A 308 38.21 9.17 28.68
C ASP A 308 37.86 7.76 29.22
N ARG A 309 36.59 7.53 29.60
CA ARG A 309 36.10 6.22 30.06
C ARG A 309 35.37 5.45 28.96
N GLY A 310 34.80 6.15 27.97
CA GLY A 310 34.17 5.54 26.79
C GLY A 310 35.15 4.79 25.89
N ALA A 311 36.40 5.24 25.79
CA ALA A 311 37.44 4.56 25.01
C ALA A 311 37.84 3.18 25.61
N LEU A 312 37.92 3.08 26.94
CA LEU A 312 38.26 1.84 27.64
C LEU A 312 37.12 0.81 27.58
N VAL A 313 35.87 1.26 27.75
CA VAL A 313 34.68 0.39 27.59
C VAL A 313 34.48 0.00 26.13
N GLY A 314 34.71 0.93 25.19
CA GLY A 314 34.67 0.67 23.76
C GLY A 314 35.72 -0.36 23.31
N GLN A 315 36.92 -0.38 23.89
CA GLN A 315 37.94 -1.41 23.61
C GLN A 315 37.57 -2.78 24.19
N LEU A 316 36.96 -2.84 25.38
CA LEU A 316 36.53 -4.11 25.99
C LEU A 316 35.32 -4.72 25.27
N VAL A 317 34.33 -3.90 24.92
CA VAL A 317 33.15 -4.34 24.14
C VAL A 317 33.55 -4.62 22.69
N GLY A 318 34.45 -3.82 22.11
CA GLY A 318 35.04 -4.04 20.79
C GLY A 318 35.85 -5.33 20.71
N GLY A 319 36.57 -5.70 21.78
CA GLY A 319 37.30 -6.96 21.89
C GLY A 319 36.40 -8.19 22.03
N LEU A 320 35.35 -8.10 22.86
CA LEU A 320 34.37 -9.18 23.04
C LEU A 320 33.47 -9.40 21.82
N LEU A 321 33.19 -8.35 21.05
CA LEU A 321 32.45 -8.45 19.81
C LEU A 321 33.34 -8.72 18.60
N GLY A 322 34.68 -8.59 18.69
CA GLY A 322 35.61 -8.77 17.56
C GLY A 322 35.59 -7.62 16.53
N LEU A 323 35.39 -6.38 16.97
CA LEU A 323 35.21 -5.16 16.15
C LEU A 323 36.53 -4.42 15.85
N ALA A 324 37.69 -5.01 16.14
CA ALA A 324 39.00 -4.35 16.04
C ALA A 324 39.70 -4.49 14.67
N GLN A 325 38.96 -4.62 13.56
CA GLN A 325 39.57 -4.56 12.22
C GLN A 325 39.47 -3.12 11.69
N ARG A 326 40.62 -2.49 11.43
CA ARG A 326 40.69 -1.16 10.79
C ARG A 326 39.98 -1.21 9.43
N PRO A 327 39.08 -0.25 9.12
CA PRO A 327 38.46 -0.19 7.80
C PRO A 327 39.52 0.05 6.73
N ASN A 328 39.50 -0.75 5.66
CA ASN A 328 40.26 -0.48 4.46
C ASN A 328 39.51 0.59 3.65
N PRO A 329 40.05 1.80 3.43
CA PRO A 329 39.35 2.89 2.77
C PRO A 329 39.01 2.64 1.29
N ASP A 330 39.61 1.62 0.66
CA ASP A 330 39.45 1.32 -0.77
C ASP A 330 38.52 0.12 -1.06
N ALA A 331 37.85 -0.45 -0.06
CA ALA A 331 36.90 -1.54 -0.29
C ALA A 331 35.57 -1.00 -0.85
N PRO A 332 35.02 -1.55 -1.95
CA PRO A 332 33.67 -1.21 -2.40
C PRO A 332 32.70 -1.35 -1.23
N ALA A 333 31.77 -0.41 -1.05
CA ALA A 333 30.85 -0.44 0.10
C ALA A 333 30.15 -1.80 0.24
N ASP A 334 29.86 -2.49 -0.87
CA ASP A 334 29.31 -3.86 -0.94
C ASP A 334 30.17 -4.98 -0.33
N ALA A 335 31.44 -4.72 -0.03
CA ALA A 335 32.41 -5.72 0.42
C ALA A 335 32.54 -5.85 1.94
N THR A 336 31.96 -4.95 2.75
CA THR A 336 32.02 -5.07 4.22
C THR A 336 31.06 -6.17 4.69
N PRO A 337 31.56 -7.30 5.24
CA PRO A 337 30.70 -8.41 5.61
C PRO A 337 29.78 -8.03 6.76
N LEU A 338 28.48 -8.33 6.62
CA LEU A 338 27.49 -8.13 7.68
C LEU A 338 27.81 -9.01 8.88
N LYS A 339 28.06 -8.37 10.01
CA LYS A 339 28.39 -9.03 11.26
C LYS A 339 27.11 -9.40 12.01
N ALA A 340 27.00 -10.67 12.41
CA ALA A 340 25.90 -11.09 13.27
C ALA A 340 26.04 -10.42 14.64
N LEU A 341 24.97 -9.78 15.08
CA LEU A 341 24.84 -9.28 16.43
C LEU A 341 24.06 -10.31 17.26
N PRO A 342 24.31 -10.42 18.57
CA PRO A 342 23.47 -11.18 19.48
C PRO A 342 21.99 -10.84 19.30
N PRO A 343 21.09 -11.83 19.47
CA PRO A 343 19.66 -11.61 19.32
C PRO A 343 19.16 -10.55 20.31
N LEU A 344 18.33 -9.65 19.81
CA LEU A 344 17.58 -8.70 20.62
C LEU A 344 16.26 -9.34 21.02
N ARG A 345 15.97 -9.34 22.30
CA ARG A 345 14.67 -9.73 22.84
C ARG A 345 13.96 -8.53 23.42
N LEU A 346 12.71 -8.36 23.05
CA LEU A 346 11.81 -7.34 23.58
C LEU A 346 10.88 -8.03 24.56
N VAL A 347 11.06 -7.78 25.86
CA VAL A 347 10.30 -8.43 26.93
C VAL A 347 9.95 -7.38 27.98
N ASP A 348 8.66 -7.27 28.31
CA ASP A 348 8.13 -6.33 29.32
C ASP A 348 8.58 -4.87 29.12
N GLY A 349 8.66 -4.44 27.86
CA GLY A 349 9.12 -3.10 27.48
C GLY A 349 10.63 -2.87 27.63
N LYS A 350 11.42 -3.89 28.01
CA LYS A 350 12.88 -3.82 28.07
C LYS A 350 13.49 -4.42 26.81
N VAL A 351 14.56 -3.79 26.34
CA VAL A 351 15.42 -4.34 25.29
C VAL A 351 16.49 -5.19 25.95
N VAL A 352 16.47 -6.50 25.72
CA VAL A 352 17.43 -7.46 26.25
C VAL A 352 18.38 -7.84 25.13
N PHE A 353 19.68 -7.60 25.32
CA PHE A 353 20.73 -7.95 24.37
C PHE A 353 21.63 -9.01 25.00
N SER A 354 21.73 -10.17 24.35
CA SER A 354 22.53 -11.30 24.83
C SER A 354 22.19 -11.74 26.27
N GLY A 355 20.92 -11.63 26.69
CA GLY A 355 20.46 -12.00 28.02
C GLY A 355 20.55 -10.90 29.09
N PHE A 356 21.12 -9.73 28.76
CA PHE A 356 21.20 -8.60 29.69
C PHE A 356 20.27 -7.46 29.24
N PRO A 357 19.41 -6.92 30.13
CA PRO A 357 18.59 -5.76 29.80
C PRO A 357 19.49 -4.54 29.59
N ILE A 358 19.31 -3.83 28.47
CA ILE A 358 20.01 -2.57 28.20
C ILE A 358 19.44 -1.50 29.13
N PRO A 359 20.25 -0.91 30.04
CA PRO A 359 19.75 0.06 31.00
C PRO A 359 19.31 1.37 30.34
N ASN A 360 18.12 1.84 30.72
CA ASN A 360 17.47 3.06 30.23
C ASN A 360 17.09 3.04 28.74
N VAL A 361 16.88 1.87 28.16
CA VAL A 361 16.25 1.72 26.84
C VAL A 361 14.93 0.98 27.04
N PHE A 362 13.84 1.71 26.87
CA PHE A 362 12.49 1.19 27.01
C PHE A 362 11.74 1.32 25.68
N VAL A 363 10.97 0.30 25.34
CA VAL A 363 10.07 0.35 24.19
C VAL A 363 8.75 0.96 24.66
N PRO A 364 8.33 2.12 24.13
CA PRO A 364 7.06 2.72 24.52
C PRO A 364 5.88 1.88 24.02
N ALA A 365 4.72 2.07 24.64
CA ALA A 365 3.46 1.54 24.12
C ALA A 365 3.18 2.16 22.75
N LEU A 366 2.65 1.36 21.81
CA LEU A 366 2.28 1.86 20.49
C LEU A 366 0.94 2.62 20.50
N TYR A 367 0.07 2.35 21.49
CA TYR A 367 -1.24 2.99 21.65
C TYR A 367 -1.81 2.87 23.07
#